data_AF-A0A5J4SJ45-F1
#
_entry.id   AF-A0A5J4SJ45-F1
#
_cell.length_a   1.000
_cell.length_b   1.000
_cell.length_c   1.000
_cell.angle_alpha   90.00
_cell.angle_beta   90.00
_cell.angle_gamma   90.00
#
_symmetry.space_group_name_H-M   'P 1'
#
loop_
_entity.id
_entity.type
_entity.pdbx_description
1 polymer ?
#
loop_
_entity_poly.entity_id
_entity_poly.type
_entity_poly.pdbx_seq_one_letter_code
_entity_poly.pdbx_strand_id
1 'polypeptide(L)'
;MSVHIRFNLDHDFFMEPLSVIVEWKFPFLPRIGEAVNAWIWIEETQISPEKIESILTTEGKKSRDAQIHRNFTLNDWLYEVGMECDKVYDISYYKEKSEPHNIYVRMCLNDTGTYHR
;
A
#
# COMPACT_ATOMS: atom_id res chain seq x y z
N MET A 1 14.01 -15.59 9.04
CA MET A 1 12.71 -15.98 8.50
C MET A 1 12.08 -14.73 7.95
N SER A 2 11.70 -14.72 6.68
CA SER A 2 10.93 -13.63 6.08
C SER A 2 9.51 -14.13 5.78
N VAL A 3 8.55 -13.22 5.81
CA VAL A 3 7.14 -13.50 5.45
C VAL A 3 6.75 -12.54 4.34
N HIS A 4 6.10 -13.05 3.30
CA HIS A 4 5.54 -12.20 2.26
C HIS A 4 4.23 -11.58 2.77
N ILE A 5 4.21 -10.26 2.89
CA ILE A 5 3.03 -9.48 3.28
C ILE A 5 2.54 -8.72 2.06
N ARG A 6 1.25 -8.82 1.76
CA ARG A 6 0.56 -7.95 0.80
C ARG A 6 -0.05 -6.76 1.54
N PHE A 7 0.55 -5.61 1.40
CA PHE A 7 -0.02 -4.34 1.87
C PHE A 7 -0.98 -3.80 0.82
N ASN A 8 -2.16 -3.35 1.26
CA ASN A 8 -3.21 -2.80 0.40
C ASN A 8 -3.53 -1.41 0.93
N LEU A 9 -3.22 -0.41 0.13
CA LEU A 9 -3.45 0.99 0.45
C LEU A 9 -4.86 1.35 0.04
N ASP A 10 -5.69 1.65 1.02
CA ASP A 10 -7.05 2.11 0.81
C ASP A 10 -7.07 3.63 0.94
N HIS A 11 -7.20 4.31 -0.19
CA HIS A 11 -7.21 5.77 -0.26
C HIS A 11 -8.09 6.21 -1.44
N ASP A 12 -8.85 7.29 -1.26
CA ASP A 12 -9.81 7.84 -2.24
C ASP A 12 -9.19 8.27 -3.59
N PHE A 13 -7.86 8.28 -3.66
CA PHE A 13 -7.12 8.56 -4.88
C PHE A 13 -7.05 7.36 -5.82
N PHE A 14 -7.35 6.16 -5.33
CA PHE A 14 -7.35 4.93 -6.10
C PHE A 14 -8.76 4.34 -6.19
N MET A 15 -9.16 3.90 -7.37
CA MET A 15 -10.43 3.21 -7.62
C MET A 15 -10.47 1.82 -6.99
N GLU A 16 -9.29 1.23 -6.79
CA GLU A 16 -9.08 -0.03 -6.09
C GLU A 16 -7.82 0.08 -5.21
N PRO A 17 -7.73 -0.67 -4.10
CA PRO A 17 -6.59 -0.55 -3.20
C PRO A 17 -5.25 -0.86 -3.88
N LEU A 18 -4.29 0.05 -3.75
CA LEU A 18 -2.95 -0.12 -4.30
C LEU A 18 -2.22 -1.22 -3.50
N SER A 19 -1.88 -2.32 -4.17
CA SER A 19 -1.36 -3.54 -3.51
C SER A 19 0.13 -3.77 -3.77
N VAL A 20 0.96 -3.80 -2.73
CA VAL A 20 2.40 -4.06 -2.80
C VAL A 20 2.75 -5.31 -1.97
N ILE A 21 3.63 -6.18 -2.49
CA ILE A 21 4.12 -7.34 -1.74
C ILE A 21 5.47 -6.99 -1.14
N VAL A 22 5.64 -7.13 0.17
CA VAL A 22 6.90 -6.82 0.86
C VAL A 22 7.44 -8.08 1.51
N GLU A 23 8.74 -8.30 1.36
CA GLU A 23 9.45 -9.32 2.13
C GLU A 23 9.70 -8.81 3.55
N TRP A 24 8.81 -9.13 4.47
CA TRP A 24 8.89 -8.68 5.86
C TRP A 24 9.94 -9.47 6.64
N LYS A 25 10.97 -8.76 7.12
CA LYS A 25 12.11 -9.35 7.85
C LYS A 25 12.08 -9.07 9.35
N PHE A 26 11.12 -8.27 9.83
CA PHE A 26 11.02 -7.96 11.24
C PHE A 26 10.31 -9.08 12.02
N PRO A 27 10.69 -9.28 13.31
CA PRO A 27 10.19 -10.40 14.11
C PRO A 27 8.69 -10.28 14.45
N PHE A 28 8.13 -9.08 14.40
CA PHE A 28 6.72 -8.84 14.72
C PHE A 28 5.99 -8.24 13.53
N LEU A 29 4.77 -8.70 13.32
CA LEU A 29 3.83 -8.10 12.40
C LEU A 29 3.16 -6.89 13.06
N PRO A 30 2.97 -5.77 12.33
CA PRO A 30 2.12 -4.68 12.79
C PRO A 30 0.72 -5.17 13.19
N ARG A 31 0.16 -4.59 14.24
CA ARG A 31 -1.19 -4.87 14.72
C ARG A 31 -2.18 -3.85 14.16
N ILE A 32 -3.47 -4.18 14.22
CA ILE A 32 -4.54 -3.23 13.92
C ILE A 32 -4.39 -1.99 14.82
N GLY A 33 -4.44 -0.81 14.21
CA GLY A 33 -4.24 0.50 14.83
C GLY A 33 -2.78 0.95 14.88
N GLU A 34 -1.80 0.08 14.59
CA GLU A 34 -0.40 0.46 14.52
C GLU A 34 -0.06 1.04 13.14
N ALA A 35 0.86 2.02 13.16
CA ALA A 35 1.40 2.61 11.96
C ALA A 35 2.52 1.74 11.37
N VAL A 36 2.57 1.64 10.04
CA VAL A 36 3.62 0.98 9.28
C VAL A 36 4.40 2.04 8.51
N ASN A 37 5.72 1.99 8.62
CA ASN A 37 6.57 2.99 8.00
C ASN A 37 6.36 3.03 6.48
N ALA A 38 6.07 4.21 5.93
CA ALA A 38 5.89 4.48 4.51
C ALA A 38 7.04 4.00 3.59
N TRP A 39 8.20 3.69 4.14
CA TRP A 39 9.29 3.07 3.39
C TRP A 39 8.94 1.70 2.79
N ILE A 40 7.91 1.01 3.30
CA ILE A 40 7.39 -0.22 2.66
C ILE A 40 6.89 0.02 1.22
N TRP A 41 6.59 1.27 0.88
CA TRP A 41 6.07 1.68 -0.42
C TRP A 41 7.17 1.93 -1.46
N ILE A 42 8.41 2.11 -1.02
CA ILE A 42 9.57 2.40 -1.88
C ILE A 42 10.01 1.16 -2.68
N GLU A 43 9.44 -0.02 -2.41
CA GLU A 43 9.54 -1.20 -3.29
C GLU A 43 8.60 -1.11 -4.51
N GLU A 44 8.50 0.09 -5.08
CA GLU A 44 7.73 0.48 -6.25
C GLU A 44 8.12 -0.28 -7.53
N THR A 45 9.25 -0.98 -7.52
CA THR A 45 9.70 -1.85 -8.62
C THR A 45 8.69 -2.95 -8.98
N GLN A 46 7.71 -3.21 -8.11
CA GLN A 46 6.65 -4.20 -8.34
C GLN A 46 5.43 -3.68 -9.11
N ILE A 47 5.22 -2.36 -9.20
CA ILE A 47 4.03 -1.78 -9.84
C ILE A 47 4.48 -0.78 -10.91
N SER A 48 4.08 -1.01 -12.15
CA SER A 48 4.43 -0.10 -13.24
C SER A 48 3.69 1.24 -13.11
N PRO A 49 4.30 2.37 -13.49
CA PRO A 49 3.65 3.67 -13.48
C PRO A 49 2.30 3.66 -14.21
N GLU A 50 2.21 2.97 -15.35
CA GLU A 50 0.99 2.89 -16.16
C GLU A 50 -0.14 2.19 -15.38
N LYS A 51 0.21 1.18 -14.57
CA LYS A 51 -0.76 0.50 -13.73
C LYS A 51 -1.28 1.43 -12.64
N ILE A 52 -0.40 2.20 -11.99
CA ILE A 52 -0.81 3.21 -10.99
C ILE A 52 -1.75 4.20 -11.64
N GLU A 53 -1.40 4.76 -12.80
CA GLU A 53 -2.25 5.72 -13.52
C GLU A 53 -3.62 5.17 -13.90
N SER A 54 -3.69 3.88 -14.24
CA SER A 54 -4.93 3.22 -14.64
C SER A 54 -5.93 3.09 -13.49
N ILE A 55 -5.45 3.02 -12.24
CA ILE A 55 -6.28 2.87 -11.05
C ILE A 55 -6.57 4.20 -10.35
N LEU A 56 -6.01 5.32 -10.81
CA LEU A 56 -6.27 6.62 -10.18
C LEU A 56 -7.69 7.14 -10.45
N THR A 57 -8.33 7.64 -9.41
CA THR A 57 -9.56 8.44 -9.50
C THR A 57 -9.29 9.80 -10.13
N THR A 58 -10.34 10.53 -10.50
CA THR A 58 -10.19 11.92 -10.99
C THR A 58 -9.52 12.82 -9.96
N GLU A 59 -9.79 12.61 -8.67
CA GLU A 59 -9.15 13.36 -7.59
C GLU A 59 -7.69 12.96 -7.40
N GLY A 60 -7.37 11.67 -7.46
CA GLY A 60 -5.99 11.18 -7.45
C GLY A 60 -5.14 11.77 -8.57
N LYS A 61 -5.68 11.85 -9.79
CA LYS A 61 -4.99 12.48 -10.94
C LYS A 61 -4.73 13.97 -10.69
N LYS A 62 -5.71 14.71 -10.18
CA LYS A 62 -5.54 16.14 -9.84
C LYS A 62 -4.50 16.36 -8.74
N SER A 63 -4.54 15.54 -7.69
CA SER A 63 -3.58 15.59 -6.57
C SER A 63 -2.15 15.35 -7.07
N ARG A 64 -1.95 14.29 -7.87
CA ARG A 64 -0.68 13.96 -8.50
C ARG A 64 -0.19 15.11 -9.39
N ASP A 65 -1.01 15.59 -10.32
CA ASP A 65 -0.61 16.63 -11.28
C ASP A 65 -0.21 17.93 -10.54
N ALA A 66 -0.94 18.29 -9.48
CA ALA A 66 -0.62 19.45 -8.65
C ALA A 66 0.76 19.35 -7.96
N GLN A 67 1.19 18.14 -7.59
CA GLN A 67 2.50 17.89 -6.98
C GLN A 67 3.61 17.75 -8.03
N ILE A 68 3.34 17.12 -9.17
CA ILE A 68 4.30 17.05 -10.30
C ILE A 68 4.67 18.46 -10.79
N HIS A 69 3.73 19.41 -10.78
CA HIS A 69 4.02 20.82 -11.08
C HIS A 69 4.98 21.50 -10.10
N ARG A 70 5.33 20.85 -8.98
CA ARG A 70 6.34 21.27 -8.01
C ARG A 70 7.69 20.54 -8.15
N ASN A 71 7.93 19.88 -9.29
CA ASN A 71 9.09 19.02 -9.57
C ASN A 71 9.15 17.71 -8.76
N PHE A 72 8.02 17.22 -8.24
CA PHE A 72 7.95 15.91 -7.58
C PHE A 72 7.79 14.81 -8.64
N THR A 73 8.43 13.66 -8.42
CA THR A 73 8.23 12.45 -9.23
C THR A 73 6.94 11.71 -8.80
N LEU A 74 6.49 10.73 -9.60
CA LEU A 74 5.38 9.86 -9.22
C LEU A 74 5.66 9.16 -7.88
N ASN A 75 6.91 8.74 -7.69
CA ASN A 75 7.40 8.04 -6.51
C ASN A 75 7.32 8.94 -5.27
N ASP A 76 7.71 10.22 -5.40
CA ASP A 76 7.61 11.18 -4.31
C ASP A 76 6.15 11.41 -3.90
N TRP A 77 5.25 11.51 -4.89
CA TRP A 77 3.82 11.61 -4.62
C TRP A 77 3.26 10.36 -3.94
N LEU A 78 3.62 9.16 -4.39
CA LEU A 78 3.22 7.90 -3.76
C LEU A 78 3.75 7.76 -2.33
N TYR A 79 4.96 8.24 -2.08
CA TYR A 79 5.54 8.24 -0.74
C TYR A 79 4.72 9.12 0.22
N GLU A 80 4.30 10.32 -0.20
CA GLU A 80 3.42 11.19 0.58
C GLU A 80 2.07 10.53 0.86
N VAL A 81 1.41 9.97 -0.16
CA VAL A 81 0.13 9.24 0.02
C VAL A 81 0.31 8.03 0.95
N GLY A 82 1.44 7.34 0.84
CA GLY A 82 1.79 6.22 1.71
C GLY A 82 2.14 6.62 3.15
N MET A 83 2.58 7.86 3.37
CA MET A 83 2.72 8.44 4.71
C MET A 83 1.38 8.82 5.32
N GLU A 84 0.42 9.24 4.50
CA GLU A 84 -0.94 9.55 4.96
C GLU A 84 -1.71 8.27 5.33
N CYS A 85 -1.53 7.19 4.57
CA CYS A 85 -2.18 5.90 4.79
C CYS A 85 -1.23 4.87 5.43
N ASP A 86 -0.83 5.14 6.66
CA ASP A 86 0.15 4.32 7.39
C ASP A 86 -0.48 3.39 8.44
N LYS A 87 -1.77 3.51 8.78
CA LYS A 87 -2.38 2.72 9.87
C LYS A 87 -3.06 1.46 9.39
N VAL A 88 -2.74 0.34 10.05
CA VAL A 88 -3.39 -0.95 9.78
C VAL A 88 -4.81 -0.93 10.31
N TYR A 89 -5.79 -1.16 9.45
CA TYR A 89 -7.19 -1.33 9.87
C TYR A 89 -7.67 -2.78 9.79
N ASP A 90 -7.07 -3.61 8.93
CA ASP A 90 -7.42 -5.02 8.77
C ASP A 90 -6.20 -5.90 8.50
N ILE A 91 -6.25 -7.13 9.02
CA ILE A 91 -5.24 -8.17 8.80
C ILE A 91 -5.95 -9.48 8.51
N SER A 92 -5.68 -10.05 7.33
CA SER A 92 -6.20 -11.36 6.94
C SER A 92 -5.09 -12.31 6.52
N TYR A 93 -5.31 -13.60 6.72
CA TYR A 93 -4.36 -14.66 6.38
C TYR A 93 -4.97 -15.54 5.30
N TYR A 94 -4.19 -15.83 4.26
CA TYR A 94 -4.65 -16.66 3.15
C TYR A 94 -3.56 -17.61 2.67
N LYS A 95 -3.98 -18.63 1.92
CA LYS A 95 -3.09 -19.59 1.26
C LYS A 95 -3.29 -19.50 -0.24
N GLU A 96 -2.21 -19.44 -0.99
CA GLU A 96 -2.28 -19.56 -2.44
C GLU A 96 -2.40 -21.02 -2.86
N LYS A 97 -3.19 -21.31 -3.89
CA LYS A 97 -3.39 -22.67 -4.38
C LYS A 97 -2.10 -23.28 -4.94
N SER A 98 -1.23 -22.44 -5.49
CA SER A 98 0.11 -22.79 -6.00
C SER A 98 1.09 -23.18 -4.89
N GLU A 99 0.95 -22.59 -3.70
CA GLU A 99 1.88 -22.76 -2.58
C GLU A 99 1.10 -23.02 -1.27
N PRO A 100 0.42 -24.17 -1.12
CA PRO A 100 -0.51 -24.41 -0.01
C PRO A 100 0.17 -24.56 1.37
N HIS A 101 1.50 -24.68 1.36
CA HIS A 101 2.33 -24.80 2.55
C HIS A 101 2.72 -23.43 3.12
N ASN A 102 2.60 -22.36 2.32
CA ASN A 102 2.90 -20.99 2.72
C ASN A 102 1.64 -20.28 3.19
N ILE A 103 1.76 -19.52 4.28
CA ILE A 103 0.72 -18.61 4.75
C ILE A 103 1.13 -17.21 4.32
N TYR A 104 0.27 -16.55 3.57
CA TYR A 104 0.42 -15.16 3.16
C TYR A 104 -0.39 -14.28 4.09
N VAL A 105 0.15 -13.10 4.35
CA VAL A 105 -0.52 -12.08 5.16
C VAL A 105 -0.99 -10.98 4.23
N ARG A 106 -2.23 -10.55 4.39
CA ARG A 106 -2.78 -9.35 3.76
C ARG A 106 -3.01 -8.32 4.85
N MET A 107 -2.45 -7.14 4.69
CA MET A 107 -2.68 -6.00 5.57
C MET A 107 -3.32 -4.89 4.77
N CYS A 108 -4.38 -4.30 5.30
CA CYS A 108 -5.04 -3.15 4.71
C CYS A 108 -4.74 -1.91 5.55
N LEU A 109 -4.33 -0.85 4.86
CA LEU A 109 -3.80 0.38 5.43
C LEU A 109 -4.66 1.56 4.97
N ASN A 110 -4.97 2.47 5.88
CA ASN A 110 -5.57 3.76 5.56
C ASN A 110 -5.15 4.85 6.57
N ASP A 111 -5.69 6.04 6.42
CA ASP A 111 -5.38 7.23 7.22
C ASP A 111 -5.94 7.18 8.65
N THR A 112 -7.10 6.55 8.83
CA THR A 112 -7.79 6.51 10.13
C THR A 112 -7.48 5.27 10.98
N GLY A 113 -7.00 4.19 10.37
CA GLY A 113 -6.91 2.87 11.01
C GLY A 113 -8.28 2.21 11.23
N THR A 114 -9.32 2.68 10.55
CA THR A 114 -10.68 2.13 10.62
C THR A 114 -11.23 1.85 9.24
N TYR A 115 -11.91 0.71 9.04
CA TYR A 115 -12.44 0.35 7.72
C TYR A 115 -13.42 1.41 7.18
N HIS A 116 -13.17 1.91 5.98
CA HIS A 116 -14.08 2.77 5.22
C HIS A 116 -14.85 1.92 4.19
N ARG A 117 -16.15 2.16 4.03
CA ARG A 117 -17.03 1.50 3.06
C ARG A 117 -17.51 2.48 2.02
#